data_AF-A0A9E4CSN1-F1
#
_entry.id   AF-A0A9E4CSN1-F1
#
_cell.length_a   1.000
_cell.length_b   1.000
_cell.length_c   1.000
_cell.angle_alpha   90.00
_cell.angle_beta   90.00
_cell.angle_gamma   90.00
#
_symmetry.space_group_name_H-M   'P 1'
#
loop_
_entity.id
_entity.type
_entity.pdbx_description
1 polymer ?
#
loop_
_entity_poly.entity_id
_entity_poly.type
_entity_poly.pdbx_seq_one_letter_code
_entity_poly.pdbx_strand_id
1 'polypeptide(L)'
;MTSRPPRWVGVTGLVIGLGLASAPALFQMYDRAPAGGDMMVEFEPYMTQQKVDTFNGYMDTIGAAVAEIGTLRQEMVADGTLTAEQFDTQYSIAMQLANQWSAIDEDMGDLLARMDRNLDNYDAVNSLPSFDLFPFFFVIPGGLMAMAGFWLLLPKRGGKGAATWALLLLGIGMVLAPVAFQMFTRAPKGAEMIDDFRPMMTV
;
A
#
# COMPACT_ATOMS: atom_id res chain seq x y z
N MET A 1 -10.70 33.42 -38.97
CA MET A 1 -11.08 32.19 -39.71
C MET A 1 -10.81 30.98 -38.81
N THR A 2 -11.82 30.38 -38.19
CA THR A 2 -11.63 29.15 -37.40
C THR A 2 -11.92 27.95 -38.31
N SER A 3 -10.85 27.35 -38.84
CA SER A 3 -10.93 26.12 -39.62
C SER A 3 -11.65 25.05 -38.82
N ARG A 4 -12.62 24.35 -39.44
CA ARG A 4 -13.31 23.24 -38.78
C ARG A 4 -12.29 22.19 -38.36
N PRO A 5 -12.32 21.70 -37.10
CA PRO A 5 -11.41 20.64 -36.69
C PRO A 5 -11.66 19.39 -37.54
N PRO A 6 -10.60 18.68 -37.95
CA PRO A 6 -10.74 17.50 -38.79
C PRO A 6 -11.45 16.37 -38.02
N ARG A 7 -12.25 15.56 -38.72
CA ARG A 7 -13.12 14.54 -38.11
C ARG A 7 -12.36 13.53 -37.24
N TRP A 8 -11.09 13.26 -37.56
CA TRP A 8 -10.25 12.35 -36.77
C TRP A 8 -10.08 12.81 -35.32
N VAL A 9 -10.05 14.12 -35.04
CA VAL A 9 -9.95 14.65 -33.67
C VAL A 9 -11.17 14.23 -32.84
N GLY A 10 -12.37 14.28 -33.42
CA GLY A 10 -13.59 13.84 -32.76
C GLY A 10 -13.62 12.33 -32.51
N VAL A 11 -13.15 11.54 -33.49
CA VAL A 11 -13.02 10.08 -33.34
C VAL A 11 -12.01 9.73 -32.25
N THR A 12 -10.82 10.34 -32.26
CA THR A 12 -9.77 10.11 -31.28
C THR A 12 -10.24 10.46 -29.87
N GLY A 13 -10.84 11.64 -29.68
CA GLY A 13 -11.38 12.04 -28.38
C GLY A 13 -12.47 11.10 -27.88
N LEU A 14 -13.34 10.62 -28.78
CA LEU A 14 -14.39 9.66 -28.44
C LEU A 14 -13.80 8.31 -27.99
N VAL A 15 -12.88 7.75 -28.77
CA VAL A 15 -12.26 6.45 -28.48
C VAL A 15 -11.45 6.49 -27.19
N ILE A 16 -10.58 7.50 -27.03
CA ILE A 16 -9.78 7.65 -25.80
C ILE A 16 -10.69 7.87 -24.60
N GLY A 17 -11.69 8.74 -24.71
CA GLY A 17 -12.62 9.02 -23.62
C GLY A 17 -13.39 7.77 -23.16
N LEU A 18 -13.90 6.97 -24.10
CA LEU A 18 -14.59 5.71 -23.79
C LEU A 18 -13.64 4.67 -23.19
N GLY A 19 -12.41 4.55 -23.71
CA GLY A 19 -11.40 3.64 -23.17
C GLY A 19 -11.03 4.02 -21.73
N LEU A 20 -10.82 5.31 -21.47
CA LEU A 20 -10.51 5.81 -20.13
C LEU A 20 -11.69 5.63 -19.17
N ALA A 21 -12.92 5.97 -19.59
CA ALA A 21 -14.09 5.83 -18.74
C ALA A 21 -14.42 4.37 -18.39
N SER A 22 -14.03 3.42 -19.25
CA SER A 22 -14.21 1.99 -18.99
C SER A 22 -13.04 1.35 -18.23
N ALA A 23 -11.88 2.01 -18.12
CA ALA A 23 -10.70 1.48 -17.45
C ALA A 23 -10.97 1.01 -16.02
N PRO A 24 -11.68 1.74 -15.14
CA PRO A 24 -11.94 1.27 -13.78
C PRO A 24 -12.68 -0.06 -13.70
N ALA A 25 -13.61 -0.30 -14.62
CA ALA A 25 -14.31 -1.58 -14.69
C ALA A 25 -13.40 -2.70 -15.21
N LEU A 26 -12.60 -2.41 -16.26
CA LEU A 26 -11.65 -3.37 -16.83
C LEU A 26 -10.56 -3.81 -15.85
N PHE A 27 -10.14 -2.90 -14.96
CA PHE A 27 -9.12 -3.14 -13.95
C PHE A 27 -9.69 -3.44 -12.54
N GLN A 28 -11.00 -3.63 -12.41
CA GLN A 28 -11.68 -3.95 -11.14
C GLN A 28 -11.42 -2.93 -10.01
N MET A 29 -11.26 -1.65 -10.36
CA MET A 29 -10.92 -0.60 -9.39
C MET A 29 -12.06 -0.30 -8.41
N TYR A 30 -13.31 -0.57 -8.79
CA TYR A 30 -14.46 -0.39 -7.90
C TYR A 30 -14.44 -1.31 -6.69
N ASP A 31 -13.76 -2.46 -6.78
CA ASP A 31 -13.63 -3.39 -5.68
C ASP A 31 -12.25 -3.24 -5.02
N ARG A 32 -11.18 -3.17 -5.84
CA ARG A 32 -9.80 -3.17 -5.35
C ARG A 32 -9.39 -1.88 -4.67
N ALA A 33 -9.84 -0.72 -5.16
CA ALA A 33 -9.43 0.55 -4.58
C ALA A 33 -10.07 0.76 -3.18
N PRO A 34 -11.39 0.59 -2.99
CA PRO A 34 -11.99 0.63 -1.65
C PRO A 34 -11.37 -0.37 -0.69
N ALA A 35 -11.17 -1.63 -1.13
CA ALA A 35 -10.54 -2.65 -0.30
C ALA A 35 -9.12 -2.26 0.14
N GLY A 36 -8.35 -1.61 -0.74
CA GLY A 36 -7.05 -1.05 -0.38
C GLY A 36 -7.14 0.09 0.63
N GLY A 37 -8.19 0.91 0.57
CA GLY A 37 -8.46 1.96 1.56
C GLY A 37 -8.85 1.40 2.92
N ASP A 38 -9.76 0.43 2.96
CA ASP A 38 -10.16 -0.26 4.20
C ASP A 38 -8.95 -0.92 4.88
N MET A 39 -8.12 -1.60 4.09
CA MET A 39 -6.87 -2.18 4.57
C MET A 39 -5.97 -1.12 5.24
N MET A 40 -5.80 0.05 4.64
CA MET A 40 -5.00 1.13 5.25
C MET A 40 -5.57 1.54 6.61
N VAL A 41 -6.88 1.77 6.71
CA VAL A 41 -7.55 2.14 7.97
C VAL A 41 -7.40 1.06 9.04
N GLU A 42 -7.51 -0.21 8.66
CA GLU A 42 -7.34 -1.33 9.60
C GLU A 42 -5.91 -1.44 10.14
N PHE A 43 -4.90 -1.10 9.33
CA PHE A 43 -3.50 -1.12 9.74
C PHE A 43 -3.03 0.13 10.50
N GLU A 44 -3.77 1.24 10.42
CA GLU A 44 -3.43 2.52 11.07
C GLU A 44 -3.03 2.40 12.56
N PRO A 45 -3.77 1.70 13.43
CA PRO A 45 -3.40 1.61 14.85
C PRO A 45 -2.13 0.80 15.12
N TYR A 46 -1.61 0.08 14.11
CA TYR A 46 -0.43 -0.79 14.23
C TYR A 46 0.80 -0.16 13.58
N MET A 47 0.63 0.67 12.56
CA MET A 47 1.71 1.36 11.82
C MET A 47 2.13 2.65 12.54
N THR A 48 2.63 2.53 13.77
CA THR A 48 3.15 3.67 14.53
C THR A 48 4.48 3.36 15.18
N GLN A 49 5.35 4.38 15.33
CA GLN A 49 6.64 4.24 16.01
C GLN A 49 6.47 3.69 17.42
N GLN A 50 5.49 4.19 18.16
CA GLN A 50 5.23 3.75 19.53
C GLN A 50 4.97 2.23 19.62
N LYS A 51 4.22 1.67 18.64
CA LYS A 51 3.95 0.23 18.62
C LYS A 51 5.21 -0.56 18.32
N VAL A 52 5.97 -0.15 17.30
CA VAL A 52 7.25 -0.77 16.95
C VAL A 52 8.19 -0.78 18.16
N ASP A 53 8.39 0.36 18.81
CA ASP A 53 9.25 0.49 19.99
C ASP A 53 8.76 -0.38 21.16
N THR A 54 7.45 -0.45 21.37
CA THR A 54 6.85 -1.29 22.42
C THR A 54 7.13 -2.77 22.17
N PHE A 55 6.96 -3.24 20.94
CA PHE A 55 7.23 -4.63 20.59
C PHE A 55 8.72 -4.96 20.64
N ASN A 56 9.60 -4.06 20.19
CA ASN A 56 11.05 -4.21 20.38
C ASN A 56 11.40 -4.37 21.86
N GLY A 57 10.82 -3.56 22.75
CA GLY A 57 11.04 -3.71 24.19
C GLY A 57 10.54 -5.04 24.77
N TYR A 58 9.46 -5.62 24.22
CA TYR A 58 9.03 -6.97 24.59
C TYR A 58 10.01 -8.04 24.11
N MET A 59 10.55 -7.91 22.90
CA MET A 59 11.57 -8.81 22.38
C MET A 59 12.82 -8.79 23.27
N ASP A 60 13.32 -7.60 23.63
CA ASP A 60 14.45 -7.44 24.54
C ASP A 60 14.21 -8.10 25.90
N THR A 61 13.00 -7.91 26.45
CA THR A 61 12.62 -8.46 27.76
C THR A 61 12.59 -9.99 27.73
N ILE A 62 12.01 -10.58 26.68
CA ILE A 62 11.94 -12.05 26.55
C ILE A 62 13.35 -12.61 26.28
N GLY A 63 14.16 -11.94 25.45
CA GLY A 63 15.55 -12.34 25.20
C GLY A 63 16.39 -12.37 26.48
N ALA A 64 16.22 -11.37 27.35
CA ALA A 64 16.86 -11.35 28.67
C ALA A 64 16.40 -12.54 29.55
N ALA A 65 15.09 -12.84 29.57
CA ALA A 65 14.56 -13.98 30.31
C ALA A 65 15.08 -15.33 29.77
N VAL A 66 15.21 -15.47 28.45
CA VAL A 66 15.80 -16.66 27.80
C VAL A 66 17.27 -16.82 28.19
N ALA A 67 18.04 -15.75 28.23
CA ALA A 67 19.43 -15.78 28.70
C ALA A 67 19.53 -16.16 30.19
N GLU A 68 18.60 -15.68 31.01
CA GLU A 68 18.51 -16.01 32.43
C GLU A 68 18.22 -17.50 32.65
N ILE A 69 17.33 -18.12 31.86
CA ILE A 69 17.07 -19.58 31.91
C ILE A 69 18.37 -20.38 31.73
N GLY A 70 19.21 -19.98 30.76
CA GLY A 70 20.50 -20.63 30.53
C GLY A 70 21.45 -20.49 31.72
N THR A 71 21.45 -19.33 32.37
CA THR A 71 22.28 -19.05 33.56
C THR A 71 21.80 -19.86 34.77
N LEU A 72 20.50 -19.83 35.06
CA LEU A 72 19.90 -20.60 36.16
C LEU A 72 20.14 -22.10 36.00
N ARG A 73 20.00 -22.62 34.77
CA ARG A 73 20.31 -24.03 34.47
C ARG A 73 21.76 -24.37 34.81
N GLN A 74 22.71 -23.50 34.47
CA GLN A 74 24.13 -23.73 34.77
C GLN A 74 24.40 -23.72 36.27
N GLU A 75 23.83 -22.76 37.01
CA GLU A 75 24.00 -22.63 38.46
C GLU A 75 23.42 -23.83 39.21
N MET A 76 22.17 -24.23 38.92
CA MET A 76 21.50 -25.36 39.58
C MET A 76 22.14 -26.73 39.28
N VAL A 77 22.84 -26.84 38.14
CA VAL A 77 23.62 -28.04 37.81
C VAL A 77 24.98 -28.03 38.51
N ALA A 78 25.61 -26.86 38.62
CA ALA A 78 26.91 -26.71 39.27
C ALA A 78 26.83 -26.90 40.79
N ASP A 79 25.75 -26.46 41.43
CA ASP A 79 25.54 -26.62 42.88
C ASP A 79 24.95 -27.99 43.28
N GLY A 80 24.55 -28.80 42.30
CA GLY A 80 24.00 -30.15 42.50
C GLY A 80 22.52 -30.18 42.88
N THR A 81 21.79 -29.06 42.78
CA THR A 81 20.34 -28.99 43.05
C THR A 81 19.54 -29.87 42.08
N LEU A 82 19.88 -29.82 40.79
CA LEU A 82 19.28 -30.66 39.75
C LEU A 82 20.35 -31.17 38.79
N THR A 83 20.12 -32.35 38.19
CA THR A 83 20.87 -32.72 36.98
C THR A 83 20.34 -31.91 35.78
N ALA A 84 21.16 -31.80 34.74
CA ALA A 84 20.76 -31.17 33.49
C ALA A 84 19.45 -31.76 32.91
N GLU A 85 19.32 -33.09 32.91
CA GLU A 85 18.12 -33.78 32.43
C GLU A 85 16.88 -33.51 33.30
N GLN A 86 17.06 -33.41 34.63
CA GLN A 86 15.97 -33.08 35.54
C GLN A 86 15.47 -31.66 35.30
N PHE A 87 16.37 -30.70 35.12
CA PHE A 87 16.02 -29.33 34.77
C PHE A 87 15.26 -29.28 33.44
N ASP A 88 15.77 -29.93 32.40
CA ASP A 88 15.17 -29.93 31.07
C ASP A 88 13.77 -30.58 31.06
N THR A 89 13.56 -31.61 31.89
CA THR A 89 12.25 -32.25 32.05
C THR A 89 11.27 -31.37 32.83
N GLN A 90 11.72 -30.80 33.95
CA GLN A 90 10.89 -30.00 34.85
C GLN A 90 10.49 -28.65 34.23
N TYR A 91 11.42 -28.02 33.51
CA TYR A 91 11.24 -26.71 32.85
C TYR A 91 11.15 -26.85 31.33
N SER A 92 10.54 -27.93 30.85
CA SER A 92 10.48 -28.27 29.42
C SER A 92 9.87 -27.18 28.53
N ILE A 93 8.92 -26.39 29.01
CA ILE A 93 8.35 -25.25 28.25
C ILE A 93 9.37 -24.12 28.11
N ALA A 94 10.08 -23.79 29.20
CA ALA A 94 11.11 -22.76 29.21
C ALA A 94 12.27 -23.15 28.28
N MET A 95 12.66 -24.43 28.27
CA MET A 95 13.68 -24.95 27.37
C MET A 95 13.22 -24.97 25.91
N GLN A 96 11.96 -25.30 25.64
CA GLN A 96 11.41 -25.18 24.28
C GLN A 96 11.47 -23.73 23.78
N LEU A 97 11.03 -22.77 24.59
CA LEU A 97 11.14 -21.35 24.26
C LEU A 97 12.60 -20.95 24.04
N ALA A 98 13.52 -21.28 24.95
CA ALA A 98 14.93 -20.92 24.83
C ALA A 98 15.57 -21.49 23.56
N ASN A 99 15.21 -22.73 23.18
CA ASN A 99 15.70 -23.37 21.95
C ASN A 99 15.13 -22.75 20.68
N GLN A 100 13.88 -22.26 20.72
CA GLN A 100 13.21 -21.63 19.55
C GLN A 100 13.46 -20.12 19.48
N TRP A 101 13.90 -19.50 20.57
CA TRP A 101 13.98 -18.06 20.71
C TRP A 101 14.82 -17.40 19.63
N SER A 102 15.97 -17.98 19.26
CA SER A 102 16.83 -17.39 18.22
C SER A 102 16.11 -17.22 16.88
N ALA A 103 15.25 -18.17 16.49
CA ALA A 103 14.49 -18.08 15.24
C ALA A 103 13.32 -17.09 15.38
N ILE A 104 12.63 -17.11 16.53
CA ILE A 104 11.54 -16.15 16.82
C ILE A 104 12.08 -14.71 16.82
N ASP A 105 13.24 -14.48 17.41
CA ASP A 105 13.91 -13.18 17.49
C ASP A 105 14.30 -12.67 16.09
N GLU A 106 14.85 -13.55 15.25
CA GLU A 106 15.19 -13.21 13.87
C GLU A 106 13.95 -12.87 13.04
N ASP A 107 12.92 -13.71 13.06
CA ASP A 107 11.70 -13.53 12.27
C ASP A 107 10.90 -12.30 12.71
N MET A 108 10.68 -12.15 14.02
CA MET A 108 9.94 -10.99 14.57
C MET A 108 10.76 -9.71 14.46
N GLY A 109 12.08 -9.79 14.65
CA GLY A 109 12.99 -8.67 14.48
C GLY A 109 12.98 -8.15 13.04
N ASP A 110 13.00 -9.04 12.04
CA ASP A 110 12.89 -8.64 10.64
C ASP A 110 11.52 -8.00 10.34
N LEU A 111 10.42 -8.55 10.88
CA LEU A 111 9.08 -7.95 10.74
C LEU A 111 9.03 -6.54 11.32
N LEU A 112 9.49 -6.35 12.56
CA LEU A 112 9.50 -5.04 13.20
C LEU A 112 10.41 -4.06 12.47
N ALA A 113 11.56 -4.50 11.99
CA ALA A 113 12.48 -3.67 11.20
C ALA A 113 11.87 -3.25 9.85
N ARG A 114 11.08 -4.12 9.20
CA ARG A 114 10.34 -3.76 7.98
C ARG A 114 9.21 -2.78 8.26
N MET A 115 8.47 -2.96 9.36
CA MET A 115 7.46 -2.02 9.80
C MET A 115 8.06 -0.63 10.03
N ASP A 116 9.16 -0.55 10.78
CA ASP A 116 9.89 0.69 11.08
C ASP A 116 10.31 1.44 9.81
N ARG A 117 10.98 0.75 8.88
CA ARG A 117 11.41 1.34 7.60
C ARG A 117 10.25 1.83 6.72
N ASN A 118 9.05 1.28 6.90
CA ASN A 118 7.88 1.58 6.06
C ASN A 118 6.86 2.51 6.71
N LEU A 119 7.10 3.04 7.92
CA LEU A 119 6.20 4.01 8.56
C LEU A 119 5.96 5.24 7.67
N ASP A 120 7.03 5.83 7.13
CA ASP A 120 6.94 6.99 6.23
C ASP A 120 6.24 6.66 4.89
N ASN A 121 6.38 5.42 4.44
CA ASN A 121 5.73 4.94 3.21
C ASN A 121 4.23 4.77 3.43
N TYR A 122 3.85 4.18 4.56
CA TYR A 122 2.47 4.05 5.00
C TYR A 122 1.81 5.43 5.14
N ASP A 123 2.41 6.39 5.83
CA ASP A 123 1.87 7.75 6.00
C ASP A 123 1.69 8.50 4.68
N ALA A 124 2.62 8.33 3.74
CA ALA A 124 2.52 8.92 2.41
C ALA A 124 1.32 8.39 1.62
N VAL A 125 1.00 7.11 1.79
CA VAL A 125 -0.15 6.45 1.15
C VAL A 125 -1.45 6.78 1.89
N ASN A 126 -1.44 6.76 3.23
CA ASN A 126 -2.61 7.07 4.07
C ASN A 126 -3.08 8.52 3.93
N SER A 127 -2.16 9.45 3.60
CA SER A 127 -2.50 10.85 3.33
C SER A 127 -3.07 11.11 1.94
N LEU A 128 -3.29 10.08 1.11
CA LEU A 128 -4.02 10.22 -0.16
C LEU A 128 -5.52 10.45 0.10
N PRO A 129 -6.25 11.07 -0.84
CA PRO A 129 -7.71 11.11 -0.80
C PRO A 129 -8.28 9.68 -0.72
N SER A 130 -9.52 9.55 -0.23
CA SER A 130 -10.21 8.26 -0.15
C SER A 130 -10.07 7.47 -1.47
N PHE A 131 -9.73 6.19 -1.31
CA PHE A 131 -9.44 5.32 -2.44
C PHE A 131 -10.71 5.01 -3.25
N ASP A 132 -11.89 5.23 -2.67
CA ASP A 132 -13.19 5.16 -3.34
C ASP A 132 -13.29 6.16 -4.49
N LEU A 133 -12.51 7.24 -4.44
CA LEU A 133 -12.48 8.26 -5.48
C LEU A 133 -11.66 7.83 -6.69
N PHE A 134 -10.76 6.84 -6.56
CA PHE A 134 -9.83 6.46 -7.63
C PHE A 134 -10.50 6.11 -8.96
N PRO A 135 -11.57 5.29 -9.01
CA PRO A 135 -12.30 5.04 -10.26
C PRO A 135 -12.76 6.34 -10.96
N PHE A 136 -13.20 7.33 -10.20
CA PHE A 136 -13.80 8.56 -10.76
C PHE A 136 -12.78 9.48 -11.41
N PHE A 137 -11.48 9.39 -11.05
CA PHE A 137 -10.40 10.09 -11.77
C PHE A 137 -10.28 9.66 -13.23
N PHE A 138 -10.80 8.48 -13.59
CA PHE A 138 -10.82 7.99 -14.97
C PHE A 138 -12.20 8.22 -15.60
N VAL A 139 -13.28 7.91 -14.88
CA VAL A 139 -14.66 8.02 -15.40
C VAL A 139 -15.03 9.45 -15.78
N ILE A 140 -14.76 10.43 -14.90
CA ILE A 140 -15.21 11.82 -15.12
C ILE A 140 -14.50 12.44 -16.33
N PRO A 141 -13.16 12.54 -16.38
CA PRO A 141 -12.50 13.12 -17.55
C PRO A 141 -12.70 12.27 -18.80
N GLY A 142 -12.74 10.93 -18.69
CA GLY A 142 -13.02 10.05 -19.83
C GLY A 142 -14.40 10.28 -20.44
N GLY A 143 -15.43 10.37 -19.60
CA GLY A 143 -16.80 10.68 -20.04
C GLY A 143 -16.90 12.06 -20.68
N LEU A 144 -16.25 13.08 -20.10
CA LEU A 144 -16.21 14.43 -20.67
C LEU A 144 -15.48 14.47 -22.02
N MET A 145 -14.36 13.75 -22.15
CA MET A 145 -13.64 13.61 -23.42
C MET A 145 -14.48 12.88 -24.47
N ALA A 146 -15.14 11.79 -24.09
CA ALA A 146 -16.02 11.04 -24.98
C ALA A 146 -17.16 11.91 -25.50
N MET A 147 -17.79 12.66 -24.60
CA MET A 147 -18.87 13.60 -24.93
C MET A 147 -18.39 14.70 -25.87
N ALA A 148 -17.23 15.32 -25.61
CA ALA A 148 -16.66 16.36 -26.46
C ALA A 148 -16.27 15.83 -27.84
N GLY A 149 -15.66 14.64 -27.91
CA GLY A 149 -15.31 13.95 -29.15
C GLY A 149 -16.55 13.63 -30.00
N PHE A 150 -17.58 13.05 -29.39
CA PHE A 150 -18.87 12.80 -30.03
C PHE A 150 -19.49 14.09 -30.59
N TRP A 151 -19.43 15.17 -29.83
CA TRP A 151 -20.03 16.45 -30.21
C TRP A 151 -19.35 17.09 -31.44
N LEU A 152 -18.04 16.89 -31.61
CA LEU A 152 -17.30 17.33 -32.81
C LEU A 152 -17.73 16.61 -34.09
N LEU A 153 -18.15 15.34 -33.97
CA LEU A 153 -18.61 14.50 -35.08
C LEU A 153 -19.99 14.89 -35.62
N LEU A 154 -20.80 15.61 -34.82
CA LEU A 154 -22.13 16.02 -35.22
C LEU A 154 -22.09 17.09 -36.34
N PRO A 155 -22.93 16.95 -37.39
CA PRO A 155 -22.84 17.77 -38.60
C PRO A 155 -23.37 19.21 -38.47
N LYS A 156 -24.24 19.53 -37.49
CA LYS A 156 -24.99 20.80 -37.44
C LYS A 156 -24.91 21.61 -36.13
N ARG A 157 -23.88 21.43 -35.30
CA ARG A 157 -23.76 22.22 -34.04
C ARG A 157 -22.71 23.34 -34.14
N GLY A 158 -23.14 24.56 -33.80
CA GLY A 158 -22.24 25.68 -33.49
C GLY A 158 -21.45 25.39 -32.20
N GLY A 159 -20.28 26.02 -32.04
CA GLY A 159 -19.44 25.87 -30.84
C GLY A 159 -18.31 24.83 -30.93
N LYS A 160 -18.00 24.27 -32.10
CA LYS A 160 -16.90 23.29 -32.29
C LYS A 160 -15.54 23.75 -31.73
N GLY A 161 -15.26 25.06 -31.76
CA GLY A 161 -14.07 25.62 -31.12
C GLY A 161 -14.03 25.39 -29.61
N ALA A 162 -15.16 25.52 -28.92
CA ALA A 162 -15.25 25.27 -27.48
C ALA A 162 -15.02 23.78 -27.15
N ALA A 163 -15.52 22.85 -27.97
CA ALA A 163 -15.25 21.43 -27.78
C ALA A 163 -13.78 21.06 -28.03
N THR A 164 -13.11 21.69 -29.00
CA THR A 164 -11.67 21.50 -29.19
C THR A 164 -10.86 22.03 -28.00
N TRP A 165 -11.21 23.21 -27.49
CA TRP A 165 -10.60 23.75 -26.26
C TRP A 165 -10.88 22.86 -25.04
N ALA A 166 -12.10 22.32 -24.91
CA ALA A 166 -12.44 21.40 -23.84
C ALA A 166 -11.56 20.15 -23.87
N LEU A 167 -11.36 19.53 -25.04
CA LEU A 167 -10.45 18.37 -25.18
C LEU A 167 -9.01 18.72 -24.81
N LEU A 168 -8.52 19.89 -25.22
CA LEU A 168 -7.17 20.35 -24.85
C LEU A 168 -7.03 20.54 -23.33
N LEU A 169 -7.98 21.23 -22.70
CA LEU A 169 -7.97 21.48 -21.27
C LEU A 169 -8.12 20.19 -20.46
N LEU A 170 -8.97 19.27 -20.90
CA LEU A 170 -9.11 17.94 -20.28
C LEU A 170 -7.82 17.14 -20.39
N GLY A 171 -7.19 17.13 -21.57
CA GLY A 171 -5.90 16.46 -21.77
C GLY A 171 -4.80 17.05 -20.87
N ILE A 172 -4.70 18.38 -20.80
CA ILE A 172 -3.75 19.05 -19.90
C ILE A 172 -4.04 18.72 -18.44
N GLY A 173 -5.31 18.83 -18.03
CA GLY A 173 -5.75 18.52 -16.67
C GLY A 173 -5.41 17.09 -16.27
N MET A 174 -5.58 16.11 -17.16
CA MET A 174 -5.22 14.72 -16.90
C MET A 174 -3.73 14.49 -16.74
N VAL A 175 -2.88 15.23 -17.47
CA VAL A 175 -1.42 15.13 -17.31
C VAL A 175 -0.97 15.78 -16.00
N LEU A 176 -1.61 16.88 -15.60
CA LEU A 176 -1.27 17.62 -14.39
C LEU A 176 -1.84 17.00 -13.11
N ALA A 177 -2.98 16.31 -13.18
CA ALA A 177 -3.64 15.75 -12.01
C ALA A 177 -2.74 14.78 -11.21
N PRO A 178 -2.06 13.77 -11.81
CA PRO A 178 -1.15 12.90 -11.07
C PRO A 178 -0.02 13.64 -10.35
N VAL A 179 0.44 14.78 -10.90
CA VAL A 179 1.46 15.63 -10.28
C VAL A 179 0.88 16.38 -9.08
N ALA A 180 -0.30 16.97 -9.24
CA ALA A 180 -0.99 17.69 -8.16
C ALA A 180 -1.35 16.78 -6.98
N PHE A 181 -1.73 15.53 -7.26
CA PHE A 181 -2.02 14.50 -6.24
C PHE A 181 -0.77 13.72 -5.79
N GLN A 182 0.42 14.09 -6.27
CA GLN A 182 1.68 13.44 -5.89
C GLN A 182 1.68 11.91 -6.11
N MET A 183 0.90 11.41 -7.08
CA MET A 183 0.77 9.97 -7.32
C MET A 183 2.10 9.35 -7.77
N PHE A 184 2.93 10.09 -8.52
CA PHE A 184 4.25 9.62 -8.96
C PHE A 184 5.24 9.43 -7.82
N THR A 185 5.02 10.07 -6.67
CA THR A 185 5.89 9.90 -5.50
C THR A 185 5.28 8.97 -4.46
N ARG A 186 3.95 8.93 -4.32
CA ARG A 186 3.25 8.14 -3.30
C ARG A 186 2.92 6.71 -3.75
N ALA A 187 2.56 6.50 -5.01
CA ALA A 187 2.27 5.16 -5.52
C ALA A 187 3.50 4.22 -5.48
N PRO A 188 4.74 4.67 -5.81
CA PRO A 188 5.92 3.84 -5.65
C PRO A 188 6.18 3.44 -4.19
N LYS A 189 5.94 4.34 -3.23
CA LYS A 189 6.09 4.04 -1.79
C LYS A 189 5.12 2.96 -1.33
N GLY A 190 3.87 2.98 -1.81
CA GLY A 190 2.91 1.91 -1.53
C GLY A 190 3.33 0.57 -2.15
N ALA A 191 3.91 0.58 -3.34
CA ALA A 191 4.43 -0.63 -3.98
C ALA A 191 5.64 -1.20 -3.22
N GLU A 192 6.58 -0.35 -2.83
CA GLU A 192 7.75 -0.71 -2.01
C GLU A 192 7.32 -1.34 -0.68
N MET A 193 6.35 -0.72 0.01
CA MET A 193 5.79 -1.28 1.24
C MET A 193 5.19 -2.68 1.05
N ILE A 194 4.38 -2.88 0.00
CA ILE A 194 3.78 -4.20 -0.28
C ILE A 194 4.85 -5.23 -0.63
N ASP A 195 5.86 -4.86 -1.41
CA ASP A 195 6.95 -5.75 -1.79
C ASP A 195 7.83 -6.14 -0.59
N ASP A 196 8.06 -5.20 0.32
CA ASP A 196 8.76 -5.45 1.58
C ASP A 196 7.97 -6.42 2.47
N PHE A 197 6.65 -6.29 2.58
CA PHE A 197 5.85 -7.23 3.38
C PHE A 197 5.55 -8.56 2.69
N ARG A 198 5.74 -8.66 1.37
CA ARG A 198 5.38 -9.85 0.59
C ARG A 198 5.95 -11.16 1.13
N PRO A 199 7.24 -11.25 1.52
CA PRO A 199 7.81 -12.49 2.06
C PRO A 199 7.10 -12.99 3.33
N MET A 200 6.45 -12.10 4.08
CA MET A 200 5.75 -12.45 5.33
C MET A 200 4.29 -12.86 5.11
N MET A 201 3.70 -12.46 3.99
CA MET A 201 2.32 -12.83 3.63
C MET A 201 2.23 -14.18 2.93
N THR A 202 3.35 -14.66 2.35
CA THR A 202 3.42 -15.94 1.63
C THR A 202 4.17 -16.96 2.47
N VAL A 203 3.44 -17.62 3.37
CA VAL A 203 3.91 -18.83 4.07
C VAL A 203 3.49 -20.07 3.28
#